data_AF-A0A2V3YA99-F1
#
_entry.id   AF-A0A2V3YA99-F1
#
_cell.length_a   1.000
_cell.length_b   1.000
_cell.length_c   1.000
_cell.angle_alpha   90.00
_cell.angle_beta   90.00
_cell.angle_gamma   90.00
#
_symmetry.space_group_name_H-M   'P 1'
#
loop_
_entity.id
_entity.type
_entity.pdbx_description
1 polymer ?
#
loop_
_entity_poly.entity_id
_entity_poly.type
_entity_poly.pdbx_seq_one_letter_code
_entity_poly.pdbx_strand_id
1 'polypeptide(L)'
;MGKVIPMPSGGGDLDGLTAVPYSVLADKVFYGAGSDEPQRGLIPSAYQQAYSNNSWWNNDSGYFVRMEPGNYTVTDENGEKPFVLVPVSKFRSDLGISADKIRAGYNIAGVQGDAWVVWTGDVSADNAKVLNGYTYWKNGVKCTGNMPSFSPGTHASESGLNGQGLYYYFPNGYYQSDGHNAWNYRTPSEVANAIGLTAGKMVQGQSCLGIWGTVPNINVRTFRATVNSTSTSLGFLSYNNRTINYPYIDVNVGFSTILHAEALYVPNTAYHSYYSRSGNYFLINYAQDYCACARMEGPNMIFGTNNVVRIPVNKKSTQYDVIVMGY
;
A
#
# COMPACT_ATOMS: atom_id res chain seq x y z
N MET A 1 -81.28 11.24 -44.73
CA MET A 1 -82.45 12.13 -44.58
C MET A 1 -81.95 13.46 -44.06
N GLY A 2 -81.93 14.49 -44.92
CA GLY A 2 -81.47 15.83 -44.55
C GLY A 2 -82.42 16.43 -43.51
N LYS A 3 -81.86 16.83 -42.36
CA LYS A 3 -82.62 17.52 -41.33
C LYS A 3 -82.90 18.94 -41.84
N VAL A 4 -84.14 19.19 -42.26
CA VAL A 4 -84.61 20.53 -42.63
C VAL A 4 -84.45 21.42 -41.40
N ILE A 5 -83.60 22.44 -41.49
CA ILE A 5 -83.49 23.48 -40.47
C ILE A 5 -84.80 24.26 -40.52
N PRO A 6 -85.58 24.37 -39.42
CA PRO A 6 -86.79 25.17 -39.43
C PRO A 6 -86.40 26.61 -39.79
N MET A 7 -86.87 27.09 -40.94
CA MET A 7 -86.90 28.53 -41.19
C MET A 7 -87.94 29.11 -40.23
N PRO A 8 -87.60 30.13 -39.43
CA PRO A 8 -88.61 30.85 -38.66
C PRO A 8 -89.62 31.44 -39.63
N SER A 9 -90.82 30.89 -39.66
CA SER A 9 -91.93 31.44 -40.43
C SER A 9 -92.43 32.69 -39.71
N GLY A 10 -91.98 33.85 -40.17
CA GLY A 10 -92.29 35.17 -39.61
C GLY A 10 -91.00 35.94 -39.42
N GLY A 11 -90.91 37.13 -40.02
CA GLY A 11 -89.74 38.01 -39.93
C GLY A 11 -89.38 38.33 -38.49
N GLY A 12 -88.53 37.50 -37.89
CA GLY A 12 -87.79 37.87 -36.69
C GLY A 12 -86.77 38.92 -37.09
N ASP A 13 -86.68 39.98 -36.32
CA ASP A 13 -85.65 40.99 -36.45
C ASP A 13 -84.28 40.35 -36.16
N LEU A 14 -83.57 39.96 -37.21
CA LEU A 14 -82.19 39.48 -37.09
C LEU A 14 -81.25 40.55 -36.51
N ASP A 15 -81.71 41.80 -36.43
CA ASP A 15 -81.07 42.96 -35.82
C ASP A 15 -80.77 42.77 -34.33
N GLY A 16 -81.46 41.86 -33.64
CA GLY A 16 -81.19 41.50 -32.24
C GLY A 16 -80.05 40.49 -32.04
N LEU A 17 -79.56 39.85 -33.11
CA LEU A 17 -78.49 38.85 -33.04
C LEU A 17 -77.12 39.52 -32.99
N THR A 18 -76.27 39.07 -32.06
CA THR A 18 -74.92 39.63 -31.83
C THR A 18 -73.78 38.68 -32.16
N ALA A 19 -74.09 37.43 -32.51
CA ALA A 19 -73.08 36.44 -32.89
C ALA A 19 -72.52 36.77 -34.28
N VAL A 20 -71.19 36.66 -34.43
CA VAL A 20 -70.46 36.80 -35.69
C VAL A 20 -69.66 35.52 -35.95
N PRO A 21 -69.08 35.29 -37.15
CA PRO A 21 -68.38 34.04 -37.46
C PRO A 21 -67.30 33.65 -36.45
N TYR A 22 -66.56 34.63 -35.91
CA TYR A 22 -65.56 34.39 -34.88
C TYR A 22 -66.12 34.03 -33.50
N SER A 23 -67.44 34.10 -33.29
CA SER A 23 -68.13 33.73 -32.05
C SER A 23 -68.60 32.28 -32.02
N VAL A 24 -68.54 31.57 -33.16
CA VAL A 24 -69.17 30.26 -33.34
C VAL A 24 -68.13 29.24 -33.83
N LEU A 25 -68.26 27.98 -33.39
CA LEU A 25 -67.39 26.88 -33.81
C LEU A 25 -67.47 26.63 -35.33
N ALA A 26 -66.33 26.33 -35.93
CA ALA A 26 -66.14 26.23 -37.38
C ALA A 26 -67.00 25.16 -38.06
N ASP A 27 -67.43 24.15 -37.31
CA ASP A 27 -68.30 23.07 -37.77
C ASP A 27 -69.80 23.40 -37.63
N LYS A 28 -70.15 24.58 -37.11
CA LYS A 28 -71.54 25.01 -36.93
C LYS A 28 -71.95 26.07 -37.96
N VAL A 29 -73.22 26.02 -38.33
CA VAL A 29 -73.90 27.02 -39.16
C VAL A 29 -74.88 27.78 -38.27
N PHE A 30 -74.94 29.10 -38.41
CA PHE A 30 -75.78 29.98 -37.59
C PHE A 30 -76.28 31.17 -38.42
N TYR A 31 -77.37 31.80 -37.99
CA TYR A 31 -77.76 33.14 -38.46
C TYR A 31 -77.19 34.15 -37.47
N GLY A 32 -76.51 35.19 -37.97
CA GLY A 32 -75.66 36.09 -37.19
C GLY A 32 -75.95 37.56 -37.46
N ALA A 33 -75.29 38.44 -36.71
CA ALA A 33 -75.44 39.88 -36.82
C ALA A 33 -75.19 40.37 -38.26
N GLY A 34 -76.10 41.20 -38.79
CA GLY A 34 -75.92 41.89 -40.08
C GLY A 34 -75.92 40.99 -41.32
N SER A 35 -76.40 39.75 -41.22
CA SER A 35 -76.51 38.80 -42.33
C SER A 35 -77.85 38.07 -42.30
N ASP A 36 -78.62 38.20 -43.38
CA ASP A 36 -79.84 37.44 -43.63
C ASP A 36 -79.57 36.02 -44.16
N GLU A 37 -78.33 35.75 -44.57
CA GLU A 37 -77.86 34.42 -44.98
C GLU A 37 -77.22 33.61 -43.83
N PRO A 38 -77.33 32.26 -43.85
CA PRO A 38 -76.63 31.39 -42.92
C PRO A 38 -75.11 31.54 -43.02
N GLN A 39 -74.46 31.82 -41.90
CA GLN A 39 -73.02 31.94 -41.76
C GLN A 39 -72.40 30.66 -41.18
N ARG A 40 -71.11 30.41 -41.45
CA ARG A 40 -70.32 29.39 -40.74
C ARG A 40 -69.49 30.04 -39.65
N GLY A 41 -69.37 29.34 -38.52
CA GLY A 41 -68.41 29.73 -37.51
C GLY A 41 -66.97 29.67 -38.03
N LEU A 42 -66.05 30.30 -37.32
CA LEU A 42 -64.62 30.28 -37.61
C LEU A 42 -63.78 29.82 -36.41
N ILE A 43 -64.35 29.64 -35.21
CA ILE A 43 -63.59 29.13 -34.06
C ILE A 43 -63.21 27.67 -34.34
N PRO A 44 -61.92 27.34 -34.45
CA PRO A 44 -61.49 25.95 -34.60
C PRO A 44 -62.00 25.07 -33.47
N SER A 45 -62.50 23.89 -33.80
CA SER A 45 -62.82 22.86 -32.81
C SER A 45 -61.51 22.31 -32.25
N ALA A 46 -61.21 22.61 -30.98
CA ALA A 46 -60.08 22.03 -30.29
C ALA A 46 -60.49 20.68 -29.68
N TYR A 47 -60.03 19.57 -30.25
CA TYR A 47 -60.23 18.24 -29.67
C TYR A 47 -59.01 17.82 -28.84
N GLN A 48 -59.25 17.60 -27.55
CA GLN A 48 -58.40 16.96 -26.54
C GLN A 48 -57.05 17.61 -26.17
N GLN A 49 -56.25 18.14 -27.08
CA GLN A 49 -54.94 18.76 -26.75
C GLN A 49 -54.64 19.94 -27.68
N ALA A 50 -54.65 21.15 -27.12
CA ALA A 50 -54.17 22.36 -27.80
C ALA A 50 -52.85 22.80 -27.13
N TYR A 51 -51.87 23.17 -27.95
CA TYR A 51 -50.60 23.72 -27.47
C TYR A 51 -50.55 25.20 -27.77
N SER A 52 -50.01 25.98 -26.82
CA SER A 52 -49.72 27.38 -27.06
C SER A 52 -48.37 27.53 -27.73
N ASN A 53 -48.31 28.31 -28.80
CA ASN A 53 -47.04 28.74 -29.41
C ASN A 53 -46.43 29.96 -28.71
N ASN A 54 -47.11 30.50 -27.70
CA ASN A 54 -46.66 31.66 -26.95
C ASN A 54 -46.84 31.44 -25.45
N SER A 55 -45.77 30.95 -24.81
CA SER A 55 -45.68 30.76 -23.38
C SER A 55 -44.36 31.32 -22.87
N TRP A 56 -44.36 31.80 -21.63
CA TRP A 56 -43.16 32.40 -21.03
C TRP A 56 -43.09 32.13 -19.53
N TRP A 57 -41.87 32.25 -19.01
CA TRP A 57 -41.59 32.13 -17.59
C TRP A 57 -41.32 33.50 -16.97
N ASN A 58 -41.88 33.75 -15.79
CA ASN A 58 -41.54 34.87 -14.94
C ASN A 58 -41.17 34.35 -13.54
N ASN A 59 -39.99 34.75 -13.05
CA ASN A 59 -39.44 34.29 -11.77
C ASN A 59 -40.32 34.61 -10.55
N ASP A 60 -41.10 35.70 -10.61
CA ASP A 60 -41.90 36.18 -9.49
C ASP A 60 -43.34 35.63 -9.50
N SER A 61 -43.85 35.27 -10.69
CA SER A 61 -45.27 34.93 -10.88
C SER A 61 -45.51 33.47 -11.26
N GLY A 62 -44.76 32.93 -12.23
CA GLY A 62 -44.94 31.55 -12.69
C GLY A 62 -44.83 31.37 -14.20
N TYR A 63 -45.41 30.28 -14.69
CA TYR A 63 -45.43 29.93 -16.11
C TYR A 63 -46.75 30.35 -16.74
N PHE A 64 -46.68 31.11 -17.83
CA PHE A 64 -47.83 31.65 -18.53
C PHE A 64 -48.02 30.93 -19.86
N VAL A 65 -49.26 30.55 -20.17
CA VAL A 65 -49.64 29.86 -21.41
C VAL A 65 -50.73 30.67 -22.10
N ARG A 66 -50.41 31.29 -23.24
CA ARG A 66 -51.39 32.09 -24.00
C ARG A 66 -52.40 31.20 -24.71
N MET A 67 -53.67 31.55 -24.68
CA MET A 67 -54.72 30.76 -25.32
C MET A 67 -54.81 31.09 -26.82
N GLU A 68 -54.75 30.06 -27.66
CA GLU A 68 -54.88 30.17 -29.12
C GLU A 68 -55.79 29.02 -29.62
N PRO A 69 -56.81 29.25 -30.49
CA PRO A 69 -57.63 30.43 -30.82
C PRO A 69 -59.03 30.42 -30.17
N GLY A 70 -59.70 31.57 -30.08
CA GLY A 70 -61.06 31.70 -29.55
C GLY A 70 -61.62 33.12 -29.59
N ASN A 71 -62.92 33.26 -29.30
CA ASN A 71 -63.54 34.57 -29.07
C ASN A 71 -63.35 34.97 -27.61
N TYR A 72 -62.62 36.05 -27.38
CA TYR A 72 -62.31 36.52 -26.04
C TYR A 72 -62.72 37.98 -25.89
N THR A 73 -63.30 38.31 -24.74
CA THR A 73 -63.49 39.70 -24.35
C THR A 73 -62.13 40.27 -23.97
N VAL A 74 -61.41 40.84 -24.95
CA VAL A 74 -60.17 41.57 -24.67
C VAL A 74 -60.56 42.84 -23.91
N THR A 75 -60.03 42.98 -22.69
CA THR A 75 -60.32 44.12 -21.79
C THR A 75 -59.18 45.11 -21.73
N ASP A 76 -58.03 44.81 -22.34
CA ASP A 76 -56.90 45.71 -22.41
C ASP A 76 -56.82 46.46 -23.75
N GLU A 77 -56.22 47.65 -23.68
CA GLU A 77 -56.06 48.59 -24.81
C GLU A 77 -55.09 48.05 -25.89
N ASN A 78 -54.39 46.94 -25.59
CA ASN A 78 -53.36 46.35 -26.43
C ASN A 78 -53.83 45.11 -27.22
N GLY A 79 -55.07 44.63 -26.98
CA GLY A 79 -55.64 43.48 -27.65
C GLY A 79 -54.98 42.15 -27.28
N GLU A 80 -54.43 42.02 -26.07
CA GLU A 80 -53.77 40.79 -25.66
C GLU A 80 -54.76 39.66 -25.38
N LYS A 81 -54.44 38.47 -25.90
CA LYS A 81 -55.25 37.26 -25.70
C LYS A 81 -55.12 36.77 -24.26
N PRO A 82 -56.19 36.17 -23.68
CA PRO A 82 -56.12 35.61 -22.34
C PRO A 82 -55.05 34.53 -22.22
N PHE A 83 -54.58 34.33 -20.99
CA PHE A 83 -53.59 33.33 -20.65
C PHE A 83 -54.02 32.51 -19.44
N VAL A 84 -53.45 31.32 -19.33
CA VAL A 84 -53.47 30.52 -18.10
C VAL A 84 -52.15 30.75 -17.37
N LEU A 85 -52.24 31.18 -16.11
CA LEU A 85 -51.09 31.26 -15.21
C LEU A 85 -51.01 29.99 -14.37
N VAL A 86 -49.83 29.35 -14.38
CA VAL A 86 -49.44 28.34 -13.40
C VAL A 86 -48.52 29.01 -12.37
N PRO A 87 -49.01 29.29 -11.14
CA PRO A 87 -48.20 29.92 -10.12
C PRO A 87 -46.92 29.14 -9.82
N VAL A 88 -45.84 29.83 -9.46
CA VAL A 88 -44.54 29.20 -9.14
C VAL A 88 -44.68 28.05 -8.12
N SER A 89 -45.51 28.21 -7.10
CA SER A 89 -45.76 27.17 -6.08
C SER A 89 -46.41 25.92 -6.65
N LYS A 90 -47.40 26.07 -7.53
CA LYS A 90 -48.08 24.97 -8.22
C LYS A 90 -47.13 24.27 -9.19
N PHE A 91 -46.36 25.04 -9.97
CA PHE A 91 -45.36 24.52 -10.90
C PHE A 91 -44.30 23.67 -10.18
N ARG A 92 -43.75 24.18 -9.07
CA ARG A 92 -42.80 23.42 -8.23
C ARG A 92 -43.40 22.14 -7.68
N SER A 93 -44.63 22.21 -7.17
CA SER A 93 -45.32 21.05 -6.60
C SER A 93 -45.59 19.98 -7.63
N ASP A 94 -46.10 20.35 -8.81
CA ASP A 94 -46.48 19.39 -9.86
C ASP A 94 -45.26 18.70 -10.47
N LEU A 95 -44.16 19.44 -10.67
CA LEU A 95 -42.90 18.89 -11.15
C LEU A 95 -42.05 18.26 -10.04
N GLY A 96 -42.48 18.37 -8.78
CA GLY A 96 -41.72 17.89 -7.62
C GLY A 96 -40.35 18.55 -7.46
N ILE A 97 -40.23 19.83 -7.81
CA ILE A 97 -38.98 20.61 -7.70
C ILE A 97 -38.74 20.93 -6.23
N SER A 98 -37.63 20.45 -5.69
CA SER A 98 -37.20 20.62 -4.30
C SER A 98 -35.68 20.77 -4.22
N ALA A 99 -35.17 21.39 -3.16
CA ALA A 99 -33.76 21.75 -3.03
C ALA A 99 -32.82 20.53 -3.09
N ASP A 100 -33.25 19.40 -2.53
CA ASP A 100 -32.55 18.09 -2.53
C ASP A 100 -32.42 17.44 -3.92
N LYS A 101 -33.06 18.02 -4.94
CA LYS A 101 -32.99 17.55 -6.34
C LYS A 101 -32.20 18.50 -7.24
N ILE A 102 -31.76 19.64 -6.74
CA ILE A 102 -31.06 20.67 -7.51
C ILE A 102 -29.64 20.79 -6.97
N ARG A 103 -28.65 20.70 -7.86
CA ARG A 103 -27.24 20.87 -7.52
C ARG A 103 -26.98 22.24 -6.90
N ALA A 104 -26.13 22.28 -5.88
CA ALA A 104 -25.65 23.52 -5.28
C ALA A 104 -25.20 24.56 -6.33
N GLY A 105 -25.59 25.82 -6.14
CA GLY A 105 -25.28 26.92 -7.05
C GLY A 105 -26.25 27.09 -8.24
N TYR A 106 -27.16 26.14 -8.44
CA TYR A 106 -28.24 26.28 -9.44
C TYR A 106 -29.54 26.70 -8.76
N ASN A 107 -30.38 27.41 -9.52
CA ASN A 107 -31.71 27.80 -9.12
C ASN A 107 -32.71 27.36 -10.21
N ILE A 108 -33.76 26.65 -9.81
CA ILE A 108 -34.84 26.28 -10.72
C ILE A 108 -36.14 26.79 -10.14
N ALA A 109 -36.83 27.64 -10.89
CA ALA A 109 -38.09 28.25 -10.50
C ALA A 109 -38.05 28.91 -9.12
N GLY A 110 -36.92 29.51 -8.72
CA GLY A 110 -36.72 30.15 -7.41
C GLY A 110 -36.36 29.20 -6.25
N VAL A 111 -36.24 27.90 -6.48
CA VAL A 111 -35.68 26.95 -5.49
C VAL A 111 -34.17 26.89 -5.66
N GLN A 112 -33.45 27.29 -4.61
CA GLN A 112 -32.00 27.17 -4.55
C GLN A 112 -31.59 25.72 -4.31
N GLY A 113 -30.62 25.23 -5.07
CA GLY A 113 -30.07 23.88 -4.87
C GLY A 113 -29.37 23.71 -3.53
N ASP A 114 -29.57 22.54 -2.92
CA ASP A 114 -28.99 22.18 -1.65
C ASP A 114 -27.46 21.98 -1.79
N ALA A 115 -26.70 22.51 -0.82
CA ALA A 115 -25.25 22.34 -0.73
C ALA A 115 -24.81 20.87 -0.69
N TRP A 116 -25.68 19.98 -0.20
CA TRP A 116 -25.42 18.54 -0.09
C TRP A 116 -25.66 17.77 -1.39
N VAL A 117 -26.30 18.38 -2.40
CA VAL A 117 -26.49 17.79 -3.73
C VAL A 117 -25.27 18.12 -4.58
N VAL A 118 -24.32 17.19 -4.60
CA VAL A 118 -23.04 17.33 -5.29
C VAL A 118 -22.99 16.54 -6.59
N TRP A 119 -22.35 17.11 -7.61
CA TRP A 119 -22.02 16.38 -8.84
C TRP A 119 -20.90 15.38 -8.53
N THR A 120 -21.19 14.09 -8.69
CA THR A 120 -20.23 13.00 -8.49
C THR A 120 -19.77 12.38 -9.80
N GLY A 121 -19.97 13.09 -10.93
CA GLY A 121 -19.56 12.62 -12.25
C GLY A 121 -18.06 12.63 -12.46
N ASP A 122 -17.35 13.54 -11.79
CA ASP A 122 -15.90 13.72 -11.94
C ASP A 122 -15.11 12.91 -10.89
N VAL A 123 -15.79 12.01 -10.17
CA VAL A 123 -15.15 11.15 -9.17
C VAL A 123 -14.26 10.13 -9.88
N SER A 124 -12.94 10.29 -9.68
CA SER A 124 -11.92 9.42 -10.25
C SER A 124 -11.75 8.09 -9.49
N ALA A 125 -12.26 7.99 -8.26
CA ALA A 125 -12.23 6.75 -7.50
C ALA A 125 -13.00 5.63 -8.22
N ASP A 126 -12.52 4.39 -8.05
CA ASP A 126 -13.18 3.17 -8.46
C ASP A 126 -13.11 2.13 -7.33
N ASN A 127 -13.76 0.97 -7.52
CA ASN A 127 -13.81 -0.06 -6.48
C ASN A 127 -12.41 -0.54 -6.07
N ALA A 128 -11.47 -0.64 -7.02
CA ALA A 128 -10.10 -1.10 -6.78
C ALA A 128 -9.22 -0.05 -6.06
N LYS A 129 -9.68 1.20 -5.97
CA LYS A 129 -9.00 2.29 -5.27
C LYS A 129 -9.61 2.65 -3.91
N VAL A 130 -10.70 2.00 -3.53
CA VAL A 130 -11.38 2.24 -2.24
C VAL A 130 -11.29 0.97 -1.39
N LEU A 131 -10.91 1.11 -0.13
CA LEU A 131 -10.77 -0.02 0.82
C LEU A 131 -12.08 -0.79 0.96
N ASN A 132 -11.96 -2.12 1.08
CA ASN A 132 -13.11 -2.97 1.33
C ASN A 132 -13.90 -2.51 2.58
N GLY A 133 -15.22 -2.45 2.45
CA GLY A 133 -16.12 -1.95 3.50
C GLY A 133 -16.32 -0.43 3.52
N TYR A 134 -15.49 0.34 2.80
CA TYR A 134 -15.68 1.79 2.64
C TYR A 134 -16.52 2.08 1.39
N THR A 135 -17.33 3.13 1.46
CA THR A 135 -18.24 3.52 0.38
C THR A 135 -17.87 4.87 -0.22
N TYR A 136 -18.12 5.03 -1.51
CA TYR A 136 -17.96 6.28 -2.24
C TYR A 136 -19.14 6.48 -3.20
N TRP A 137 -19.30 7.69 -3.75
CA TRP A 137 -20.34 7.99 -4.73
C TRP A 137 -19.71 8.25 -6.08
N LYS A 138 -20.24 7.63 -7.15
CA LYS A 138 -19.82 7.88 -8.53
C LYS A 138 -21.05 7.94 -9.42
N ASN A 139 -21.18 9.01 -10.20
CA ASN A 139 -22.34 9.23 -11.07
C ASN A 139 -23.69 9.10 -10.35
N GLY A 140 -23.78 9.56 -9.10
CA GLY A 140 -25.01 9.49 -8.29
C GLY A 140 -25.31 8.11 -7.71
N VAL A 141 -24.46 7.10 -7.92
CA VAL A 141 -24.63 5.76 -7.37
C VAL A 141 -23.67 5.56 -6.20
N LYS A 142 -24.19 5.00 -5.10
CA LYS A 142 -23.36 4.56 -3.97
C LYS A 142 -22.64 3.27 -4.35
N CYS A 143 -21.32 3.30 -4.29
CA CYS A 143 -20.44 2.19 -4.59
C CYS A 143 -19.68 1.76 -3.32
N THR A 144 -19.24 0.50 -3.28
CA THR A 144 -18.41 -0.04 -2.19
C THR A 144 -17.06 -0.44 -2.76
N GLY A 145 -16.00 -0.04 -2.07
CA GLY A 145 -14.64 -0.43 -2.40
C GLY A 145 -14.42 -1.94 -2.29
N ASN A 146 -13.50 -2.47 -3.09
CA ASN A 146 -13.04 -3.86 -3.03
C ASN A 146 -11.51 -3.97 -2.89
N MET A 147 -10.80 -2.84 -2.66
CA MET A 147 -9.37 -2.86 -2.43
C MET A 147 -9.06 -3.67 -1.16
N PRO A 148 -8.16 -4.67 -1.24
CA PRO A 148 -7.80 -5.48 -0.09
C PRO A 148 -7.24 -4.64 1.07
N SER A 149 -7.63 -5.00 2.30
CA SER A 149 -7.03 -4.48 3.53
C SER A 149 -6.09 -5.53 4.09
N PHE A 150 -4.84 -5.15 4.35
CA PHE A 150 -3.84 -6.03 4.97
C PHE A 150 -3.70 -5.70 6.44
N SER A 151 -3.92 -6.69 7.32
CA SER A 151 -3.78 -6.52 8.77
C SER A 151 -2.30 -6.27 9.15
N PRO A 152 -2.04 -5.58 10.27
CA PRO A 152 -0.70 -5.54 10.85
C PRO A 152 -0.15 -6.96 11.02
N GLY A 153 1.11 -7.18 10.62
CA GLY A 153 1.75 -8.50 10.65
C GLY A 153 1.54 -9.38 9.41
N THR A 154 0.86 -8.88 8.37
CA THR A 154 0.82 -9.57 7.06
C THR A 154 2.23 -9.64 6.47
N HIS A 155 2.69 -10.84 6.13
CA HIS A 155 4.01 -11.05 5.52
C HIS A 155 4.04 -10.50 4.09
N ALA A 156 5.20 -9.99 3.68
CA ALA A 156 5.47 -9.60 2.30
C ALA A 156 5.30 -10.81 1.37
N SER A 157 4.82 -10.58 0.13
CA SER A 157 4.63 -11.65 -0.85
C SER A 157 5.95 -12.22 -1.35
N GLU A 158 7.01 -11.41 -1.32
CA GLU A 158 8.37 -11.78 -1.67
C GLU A 158 9.35 -10.87 -0.91
N SER A 159 10.54 -11.38 -0.64
CA SER A 159 11.65 -10.60 -0.08
C SER A 159 12.99 -11.12 -0.60
N GLY A 160 14.01 -10.27 -0.61
CA GLY A 160 15.35 -10.65 -1.01
C GLY A 160 16.39 -9.58 -0.68
N LEU A 161 17.64 -9.83 -1.05
CA LEU A 161 18.75 -8.89 -0.87
C LEU A 161 19.26 -8.44 -2.23
N ASN A 162 19.47 -7.13 -2.39
CA ASN A 162 20.11 -6.53 -3.57
C ASN A 162 21.11 -5.44 -3.15
N GLY A 163 21.61 -4.66 -4.11
CA GLY A 163 22.57 -3.58 -3.85
C GLY A 163 22.06 -2.45 -2.94
N GLN A 164 20.74 -2.29 -2.77
CA GLN A 164 20.13 -1.30 -1.88
C GLN A 164 19.86 -1.86 -0.48
N GLY A 165 19.84 -3.19 -0.32
CA GLY A 165 19.65 -3.88 0.94
C GLY A 165 18.53 -4.92 0.90
N LEU A 166 17.86 -5.13 2.03
CA LEU A 166 16.77 -6.09 2.18
C LEU A 166 15.48 -5.47 1.66
N TYR A 167 14.94 -6.00 0.56
CA TYR A 167 13.71 -5.53 -0.05
C TYR A 167 12.52 -6.43 0.27
N TYR A 168 11.32 -5.85 0.24
CA TYR A 168 10.03 -6.51 0.44
C TYR A 168 9.03 -6.06 -0.60
N TYR A 169 8.33 -7.00 -1.22
CA TYR A 169 7.20 -6.73 -2.10
C TYR A 169 5.88 -6.81 -1.33
N PHE A 170 5.06 -5.77 -1.47
CA PHE A 170 3.71 -5.72 -0.94
C PHE A 170 2.71 -6.09 -2.04
N PRO A 171 1.68 -6.89 -1.75
CA PRO A 171 0.63 -7.16 -2.71
C PRO A 171 -0.03 -5.86 -3.20
N ASN A 172 -0.49 -5.87 -4.45
CA ASN A 172 -1.18 -4.74 -5.06
C ASN A 172 -2.41 -4.31 -4.23
N GLY A 173 -2.57 -2.99 -3.99
CA GLY A 173 -3.57 -2.46 -3.07
C GLY A 173 -3.22 -1.05 -2.60
N TYR A 174 -3.13 -0.85 -1.27
CA TYR A 174 -2.80 0.45 -0.65
C TYR A 174 -1.48 1.08 -1.14
N TYR A 175 -0.58 0.27 -1.71
CA TYR A 175 0.69 0.72 -2.26
C TYR A 175 0.61 0.87 -3.78
N GLN A 176 1.21 1.95 -4.31
CA GLN A 176 1.28 2.17 -5.76
C GLN A 176 2.24 1.16 -6.40
N SER A 177 1.73 0.41 -7.38
CA SER A 177 2.50 -0.46 -8.26
C SER A 177 3.38 0.36 -9.21
N ASP A 178 4.61 -0.09 -9.45
CA ASP A 178 5.55 0.45 -10.46
C ASP A 178 5.49 -0.30 -11.80
N GLY A 179 4.41 -1.06 -12.03
CA GLY A 179 4.34 -2.10 -13.07
C GLY A 179 4.51 -3.52 -12.50
N HIS A 180 4.98 -3.64 -11.26
CA HIS A 180 5.00 -4.84 -10.43
C HIS A 180 4.43 -4.57 -9.02
N ASN A 181 4.57 -5.52 -8.08
CA ASN A 181 4.23 -5.27 -6.68
C ASN A 181 5.04 -4.08 -6.15
N ALA A 182 4.42 -3.21 -5.35
CA ALA A 182 5.14 -2.11 -4.73
C ALA A 182 6.24 -2.66 -3.81
N TRP A 183 7.42 -2.04 -3.79
CA TRP A 183 8.53 -2.49 -2.96
C TRP A 183 9.06 -1.41 -2.03
N ASN A 184 9.49 -1.82 -0.84
CA ASN A 184 10.27 -0.99 0.09
C ASN A 184 11.53 -1.76 0.48
N TYR A 185 12.54 -1.06 0.96
CA TYR A 185 13.80 -1.68 1.39
C TYR A 185 14.31 -1.10 2.71
N ARG A 186 15.16 -1.89 3.37
CA ARG A 186 16.05 -1.46 4.46
C ARG A 186 17.48 -1.58 3.99
N THR A 187 18.28 -0.56 4.24
CA THR A 187 19.70 -0.55 3.90
C THR A 187 20.46 -1.66 4.63
N PRO A 188 21.60 -2.13 4.11
CA PRO A 188 22.39 -3.17 4.79
C PRO A 188 22.77 -2.81 6.24
N SER A 189 23.08 -1.54 6.51
CA SER A 189 23.42 -1.06 7.85
C SER A 189 22.24 -1.10 8.81
N GLU A 190 21.03 -0.75 8.36
CA GLU A 190 19.81 -0.88 9.17
C GLU A 190 19.51 -2.33 9.50
N VAL A 191 19.65 -3.24 8.53
CA VAL A 191 19.45 -4.68 8.74
C VAL A 191 20.49 -5.20 9.74
N ALA A 192 21.76 -4.85 9.55
CA ALA A 192 22.85 -5.25 10.44
C ALA A 192 22.58 -4.78 11.88
N ASN A 193 22.16 -3.53 12.07
CA ASN A 193 21.79 -3.00 13.38
C ASN A 193 20.60 -3.75 13.99
N ALA A 194 19.56 -4.04 13.20
CA ALA A 194 18.36 -4.73 13.68
C ALA A 194 18.65 -6.16 14.17
N ILE A 195 19.52 -6.90 13.48
CA ILE A 195 19.94 -8.25 13.91
C ILE A 195 21.10 -8.22 14.92
N GLY A 196 21.61 -7.03 15.24
CA GLY A 196 22.77 -6.84 16.11
C GLY A 196 24.06 -7.42 15.54
N LEU A 197 24.24 -7.43 14.23
CA LEU A 197 25.47 -7.86 13.56
C LEU A 197 26.58 -6.84 13.82
N THR A 198 27.71 -7.32 14.33
CA THR A 198 28.91 -6.51 14.55
C THR A 198 30.12 -7.27 14.04
N ALA A 199 31.21 -6.54 13.77
CA ALA A 199 32.47 -7.13 13.30
C ALA A 199 32.98 -8.27 14.23
N GLY A 200 32.81 -8.09 15.55
CA GLY A 200 33.19 -9.08 16.56
C GLY A 200 32.32 -10.34 16.60
N LYS A 201 31.27 -10.44 15.77
CA LYS A 201 30.44 -11.65 15.62
C LYS A 201 30.77 -12.45 14.36
N MET A 202 31.74 -11.99 13.57
CA MET A 202 32.09 -12.59 12.28
C MET A 202 33.59 -12.88 12.17
N VAL A 203 33.93 -13.99 11.53
CA VAL A 203 35.32 -14.39 11.26
C VAL A 203 35.99 -13.43 10.27
N GLN A 204 37.26 -13.10 10.51
CA GLN A 204 38.10 -12.29 9.62
C GLN A 204 38.11 -12.86 8.19
N GLY A 205 38.11 -11.95 7.21
CA GLY A 205 38.04 -12.29 5.80
C GLY A 205 36.63 -12.57 5.28
N GLN A 206 35.63 -12.68 6.17
CA GLN A 206 34.22 -12.75 5.78
C GLN A 206 33.56 -11.37 5.87
N SER A 207 32.63 -11.09 4.95
CA SER A 207 31.80 -9.88 4.97
C SER A 207 30.32 -10.22 4.85
N CYS A 208 29.47 -9.44 5.53
CA CYS A 208 28.03 -9.56 5.45
C CYS A 208 27.42 -8.18 5.72
N LEU A 209 26.46 -7.75 4.89
CA LEU A 209 25.79 -6.45 5.01
C LEU A 209 26.75 -5.25 5.10
N GLY A 210 27.92 -5.34 4.46
CA GLY A 210 28.96 -4.30 4.48
C GLY A 210 29.85 -4.29 5.74
N ILE A 211 29.63 -5.20 6.69
CA ILE A 211 30.46 -5.37 7.88
C ILE A 211 31.48 -6.47 7.64
N TRP A 212 32.75 -6.18 7.89
CA TRP A 212 33.85 -7.13 7.85
C TRP A 212 34.09 -7.75 9.23
N GLY A 213 34.30 -9.06 9.28
CA GLY A 213 34.57 -9.76 10.52
C GLY A 213 35.93 -9.44 11.15
N THR A 214 36.00 -9.48 12.48
CA THR A 214 37.24 -9.27 13.26
C THR A 214 37.59 -10.47 14.14
N VAL A 215 36.76 -11.52 14.21
CA VAL A 215 37.09 -12.74 14.96
C VAL A 215 38.21 -13.47 14.22
N PRO A 216 39.37 -13.73 14.85
CA PRO A 216 40.46 -14.41 14.16
C PRO A 216 40.03 -15.78 13.63
N ASN A 217 40.50 -16.12 12.42
CA ASN A 217 40.29 -17.45 11.87
C ASN A 217 41.29 -18.42 12.51
N ILE A 218 40.85 -19.18 13.53
CA ILE A 218 41.71 -20.11 14.26
C ILE A 218 42.06 -21.29 13.36
N ASN A 219 43.34 -21.42 13.05
CA ASN A 219 43.90 -22.59 12.40
C ASN A 219 44.26 -23.63 13.47
N VAL A 220 43.79 -24.86 13.28
CA VAL A 220 44.22 -26.02 14.08
C VAL A 220 45.14 -26.86 13.21
N ARG A 221 46.36 -27.13 13.69
CA ARG A 221 47.27 -28.10 13.08
C ARG A 221 47.51 -29.25 14.05
N THR A 222 47.39 -30.47 13.53
CA THR A 222 47.71 -31.70 14.23
C THR A 222 48.80 -32.44 13.46
N PHE A 223 49.79 -32.98 14.17
CA PHE A 223 50.87 -33.77 13.56
C PHE A 223 51.46 -34.74 14.58
N ARG A 224 52.02 -35.85 14.08
CA ARG A 224 52.80 -36.79 14.89
C ARG A 224 54.26 -36.40 14.87
N ALA A 225 54.87 -36.31 16.04
CA ALA A 225 56.29 -36.04 16.18
C ALA A 225 56.95 -37.09 17.09
N THR A 226 58.13 -37.55 16.69
CA THR A 226 58.97 -38.45 17.48
C THR A 226 60.17 -37.67 18.00
N VAL A 227 60.42 -37.73 19.30
CA VAL A 227 61.62 -37.12 19.92
C VAL A 227 62.79 -38.04 19.65
N ASN A 228 63.65 -37.73 18.68
CA ASN A 228 64.77 -38.61 18.33
C ASN A 228 65.75 -38.81 19.50
N SER A 229 66.16 -40.07 19.70
CA SER A 229 67.01 -40.55 20.80
C SER A 229 68.40 -39.92 20.87
N THR A 230 68.88 -39.35 19.76
CA THR A 230 70.26 -38.86 19.58
C THR A 230 70.40 -37.34 19.70
N SER A 231 69.30 -36.59 19.81
CA SER A 231 69.36 -35.13 19.94
C SER A 231 69.85 -34.72 21.34
N THR A 232 71.05 -34.15 21.40
CA THR A 232 71.65 -33.52 22.59
C THR A 232 70.98 -32.18 22.97
N SER A 233 69.92 -31.78 22.26
CA SER A 233 69.25 -30.51 22.47
C SER A 233 68.33 -30.56 23.68
N LEU A 234 68.86 -30.18 24.84
CA LEU A 234 68.10 -29.93 26.06
C LEU A 234 67.56 -28.50 26.01
N GLY A 235 66.27 -28.32 26.29
CA GLY A 235 65.73 -27.01 26.61
C GLY A 235 66.10 -26.64 28.04
N PHE A 236 66.32 -25.36 28.31
CA PHE A 236 66.53 -24.85 29.66
C PHE A 236 65.30 -24.05 30.09
N LEU A 237 64.62 -24.51 31.14
CA LEU A 237 63.65 -23.69 31.87
C LEU A 237 64.37 -23.25 33.14
N SER A 238 64.52 -21.94 33.32
CA SER A 238 64.96 -21.38 34.59
C SER A 238 63.73 -21.09 35.42
N TYR A 239 63.58 -21.80 36.54
CA TYR A 239 62.55 -21.55 37.54
C TYR A 239 63.22 -21.49 38.92
N ASN A 240 63.02 -20.38 39.64
CA ASN A 240 63.62 -20.15 40.97
C ASN A 240 65.12 -20.47 41.03
N ASN A 241 65.92 -19.95 40.09
CA ASN A 241 67.38 -20.20 39.99
C ASN A 241 67.79 -21.67 39.86
N ARG A 242 66.89 -22.56 39.46
CA ARG A 242 67.18 -23.96 39.15
C ARG A 242 67.01 -24.21 37.66
N THR A 243 68.10 -24.63 37.02
CA THR A 243 68.09 -25.04 35.61
C THR A 243 67.59 -26.47 35.49
N ILE A 244 66.46 -26.68 34.82
CA ILE A 244 65.91 -28.01 34.55
C ILE A 244 66.13 -28.35 33.07
N ASN A 245 66.77 -29.49 32.83
CA ASN A 245 66.98 -30.07 31.50
C ASN A 245 65.77 -30.93 31.12
N TYR A 246 65.12 -30.63 30.00
CA TYR A 246 63.99 -31.41 29.49
C TYR A 246 64.12 -31.70 27.98
N PRO A 247 63.66 -32.88 27.51
CA PRO A 247 63.47 -33.11 26.08
C PRO A 247 62.30 -32.26 25.56
N TYR A 248 62.37 -31.84 24.30
CA TYR A 248 61.35 -31.01 23.67
C TYR A 248 61.10 -31.41 22.20
N ILE A 249 59.99 -30.93 21.64
CA ILE A 249 59.65 -31.00 20.22
C ILE A 249 59.61 -29.56 19.68
N ASP A 250 60.35 -29.29 18.61
CA ASP A 250 60.25 -28.03 17.86
C ASP A 250 59.33 -28.24 16.66
N VAL A 251 58.34 -27.34 16.52
CA VAL A 251 57.31 -27.42 15.48
C VAL A 251 57.26 -26.10 14.75
N ASN A 252 57.50 -26.10 13.43
CA ASN A 252 57.15 -24.95 12.61
C ASN A 252 55.64 -24.95 12.34
N VAL A 253 54.93 -23.98 12.92
CA VAL A 253 53.48 -23.91 12.86
C VAL A 253 52.97 -22.96 11.78
N GLY A 254 53.84 -22.19 11.12
CA GLY A 254 53.44 -21.35 9.98
C GLY A 254 52.35 -20.29 10.26
N PHE A 255 52.04 -19.99 11.52
CA PHE A 255 51.18 -18.88 11.96
C PHE A 255 51.88 -18.07 13.06
N SER A 256 51.51 -16.80 13.19
CA SER A 256 52.23 -15.81 14.02
C SER A 256 51.77 -15.78 15.48
N THR A 257 50.52 -16.14 15.76
CA THR A 257 49.94 -16.18 17.12
C THR A 257 49.59 -17.59 17.49
N ILE A 258 50.02 -18.05 18.67
CA ILE A 258 49.63 -19.36 19.22
C ILE A 258 48.67 -19.11 20.38
N LEU A 259 47.50 -19.73 20.30
CA LEU A 259 46.51 -19.73 21.37
C LEU A 259 46.72 -20.90 22.33
N HIS A 260 47.09 -22.06 21.78
CA HIS A 260 47.26 -23.31 22.52
C HIS A 260 48.27 -24.19 21.82
N ALA A 261 49.15 -24.86 22.59
CA ALA A 261 49.96 -25.96 22.11
C ALA A 261 49.99 -27.06 23.17
N GLU A 262 49.85 -28.30 22.73
CA GLU A 262 49.97 -29.48 23.59
C GLU A 262 50.63 -30.65 22.84
N ALA A 263 51.38 -31.46 23.58
CA ALA A 263 51.89 -32.75 23.12
C ALA A 263 51.35 -33.84 24.03
N LEU A 264 50.65 -34.82 23.46
CA LEU A 264 50.07 -35.94 24.17
C LEU A 264 50.94 -37.17 23.97
N TYR A 265 51.43 -37.73 25.08
CA TYR A 265 52.14 -39.01 25.07
C TYR A 265 51.19 -40.12 24.61
N VAL A 266 51.62 -40.96 23.67
CA VAL A 266 50.78 -42.04 23.10
C VAL A 266 51.20 -43.40 23.67
N PRO A 267 50.67 -43.87 24.82
CA PRO A 267 50.54 -45.29 25.11
C PRO A 267 49.14 -45.76 24.70
N ASN A 268 48.92 -47.07 24.58
CA ASN A 268 47.62 -47.72 24.29
C ASN A 268 46.51 -47.46 25.36
N THR A 269 46.56 -46.37 26.13
CA THR A 269 45.54 -45.95 27.10
C THR A 269 45.46 -44.42 27.15
N ALA A 270 44.30 -43.88 26.80
CA ALA A 270 44.03 -42.45 26.73
C ALA A 270 43.96 -41.82 28.13
N TYR A 271 44.76 -40.77 28.38
CA TYR A 271 44.60 -39.92 29.56
C TYR A 271 44.49 -38.46 29.13
N HIS A 272 43.31 -37.88 29.35
CA HIS A 272 43.04 -36.44 29.20
C HIS A 272 43.39 -35.72 30.51
N SER A 273 44.06 -34.57 30.43
CA SER A 273 44.31 -33.70 31.59
C SER A 273 43.36 -32.50 31.59
N TYR A 274 42.74 -32.21 32.74
CA TYR A 274 41.83 -31.07 32.97
C TYR A 274 42.55 -29.84 33.59
N TYR A 275 41.91 -28.67 33.44
CA TYR A 275 42.36 -27.29 33.73
C TYR A 275 42.29 -26.86 35.22
N SER A 276 43.14 -25.90 35.64
CA SER A 276 42.85 -24.93 36.71
C SER A 276 43.13 -23.48 36.25
N ARG A 277 42.23 -22.57 36.63
CA ARG A 277 41.90 -21.26 36.02
C ARG A 277 42.77 -20.08 36.48
N SER A 278 44.04 -20.27 36.82
CA SER A 278 44.82 -19.17 37.40
C SER A 278 46.23 -19.10 36.86
N GLY A 279 46.44 -18.28 35.84
CA GLY A 279 47.73 -17.66 35.54
C GLY A 279 48.73 -18.53 34.79
N ASN A 280 49.67 -17.83 34.16
CA ASN A 280 50.76 -18.28 33.28
C ASN A 280 51.67 -19.38 33.90
N TYR A 281 51.17 -20.59 34.14
CA TYR A 281 51.94 -21.66 34.75
C TYR A 281 52.16 -22.85 33.81
N PHE A 282 53.44 -23.21 33.67
CA PHE A 282 53.89 -24.51 33.19
C PHE A 282 53.69 -25.54 34.31
N LEU A 283 52.69 -26.42 34.18
CA LEU A 283 52.58 -27.62 35.02
C LEU A 283 53.20 -28.80 34.29
N ILE A 284 54.52 -29.01 34.43
CA ILE A 284 55.12 -30.31 34.12
C ILE A 284 54.87 -31.18 35.36
N ASN A 285 53.76 -31.92 35.36
CA ASN A 285 53.46 -32.84 36.45
C ASN A 285 54.40 -34.05 36.34
N TYR A 286 55.48 -34.06 37.14
CA TYR A 286 56.30 -35.25 37.33
C TYR A 286 55.59 -36.22 38.29
N ALA A 287 54.43 -36.74 37.90
CA ALA A 287 53.98 -38.00 38.48
C ALA A 287 54.88 -39.08 37.87
N GLN A 288 55.51 -39.90 38.72
CA GLN A 288 56.67 -40.74 38.40
C GLN A 288 56.52 -41.73 37.23
N ASP A 289 55.38 -41.82 36.53
CA ASP A 289 55.35 -42.57 35.27
C ASP A 289 54.38 -42.10 34.16
N TYR A 290 53.43 -41.18 34.37
CA TYR A 290 52.40 -40.94 33.34
C TYR A 290 51.91 -39.48 33.29
N CYS A 291 51.98 -38.91 32.08
CA CYS A 291 51.51 -37.59 31.61
C CYS A 291 52.51 -36.42 31.75
N ALA A 292 53.11 -35.99 30.62
CA ALA A 292 53.56 -34.61 30.47
C ALA A 292 52.57 -33.88 29.56
N CYS A 293 51.79 -32.99 30.14
CA CYS A 293 51.06 -31.97 29.41
C CYS A 293 51.76 -30.62 29.64
N ALA A 294 52.52 -30.17 28.65
CA ALA A 294 53.03 -28.80 28.67
C ALA A 294 52.00 -27.89 28.00
N ARG A 295 51.09 -27.34 28.80
CA ARG A 295 50.14 -26.35 28.30
C ARG A 295 50.79 -24.97 28.31
N MET A 296 50.84 -24.33 27.15
CA MET A 296 51.30 -22.95 27.01
C MET A 296 50.14 -22.10 26.51
N GLU A 297 49.78 -21.09 27.29
CA GLU A 297 48.73 -20.13 26.94
C GLU A 297 49.25 -18.71 27.06
N GLY A 298 48.85 -17.87 26.11
CA GLY A 298 49.11 -16.43 26.14
C GLY A 298 50.12 -15.95 25.08
N PRO A 299 50.20 -14.63 24.87
CA PRO A 299 50.92 -14.01 23.75
C PRO A 299 52.46 -14.13 23.82
N ASN A 300 53.01 -14.72 24.89
CA ASN A 300 54.45 -14.78 25.19
C ASN A 300 54.96 -16.22 25.26
N MET A 301 54.53 -17.07 24.35
CA MET A 301 55.13 -18.40 24.18
C MET A 301 56.57 -18.26 23.67
N ILE A 302 57.51 -19.04 24.21
CA ILE A 302 58.95 -18.94 23.89
C ILE A 302 59.14 -19.20 22.39
N PHE A 303 59.41 -18.13 21.64
CA PHE A 303 59.69 -18.18 20.21
C PHE A 303 61.07 -18.80 19.96
N GLY A 304 61.11 -19.89 19.19
CA GLY A 304 62.23 -20.06 18.28
C GLY A 304 62.08 -19.08 17.11
N THR A 305 63.18 -18.63 16.52
CA THR A 305 63.14 -17.92 15.23
C THR A 305 62.37 -18.75 14.19
N ASN A 306 61.54 -18.10 13.35
CA ASN A 306 60.79 -18.68 12.21
C ASN A 306 59.47 -19.45 12.53
N ASN A 307 58.60 -18.92 13.38
CA ASN A 307 57.29 -19.54 13.71
C ASN A 307 57.44 -20.96 14.30
N VAL A 308 58.52 -21.19 15.05
CA VAL A 308 58.79 -22.47 15.69
C VAL A 308 58.32 -22.45 17.14
N VAL A 309 57.45 -23.38 17.49
CA VAL A 309 56.97 -23.62 18.86
C VAL A 309 57.76 -24.74 19.48
N ARG A 310 58.34 -24.48 20.65
CA ARG A 310 59.03 -25.49 21.45
C ARG A 310 58.10 -26.04 22.53
N ILE A 311 57.78 -27.34 22.46
CA ILE A 311 56.88 -28.01 23.39
C ILE A 311 57.71 -28.97 24.27
N PRO A 312 57.77 -28.75 25.60
CA PRO A 312 58.42 -29.68 26.52
C PRO A 312 57.72 -31.04 26.54
N VAL A 313 58.48 -32.13 26.68
CA VAL A 313 57.97 -33.51 26.81
C VAL A 313 58.71 -34.29 27.91
N ASN A 314 58.17 -35.43 28.34
CA ASN A 314 58.73 -36.22 29.44
C ASN A 314 59.73 -37.32 29.04
N LYS A 315 59.67 -37.86 27.81
CA LYS A 315 60.47 -39.02 27.40
C LYS A 315 61.16 -38.77 26.06
N LYS A 316 62.42 -39.20 25.96
CA LYS A 316 63.15 -39.32 24.69
C LYS A 316 62.65 -40.55 23.93
N SER A 317 62.92 -40.60 22.63
CA SER A 317 62.67 -41.78 21.79
C SER A 317 61.20 -42.22 21.74
N THR A 318 60.27 -41.31 22.04
CA THR A 318 58.84 -41.62 22.07
C THR A 318 58.06 -40.73 21.10
N GLN A 319 56.95 -41.28 20.58
CA GLN A 319 56.01 -40.60 19.72
C GLN A 319 54.96 -39.84 20.54
N TYR A 320 54.66 -38.63 20.09
CA TYR A 320 53.63 -37.76 20.64
C TYR A 320 52.69 -37.32 19.52
N ASP A 321 51.39 -37.28 19.83
CA ASP A 321 50.41 -36.54 19.03
C ASP A 321 50.46 -35.09 19.49
N VAL A 322 50.72 -34.16 18.57
CA VAL A 322 50.90 -32.75 18.89
C VAL A 322 49.78 -31.95 18.25
N ILE A 323 49.16 -31.09 19.04
CA ILE A 323 48.07 -30.20 18.63
C ILE A 323 48.50 -28.78 18.90
N VAL A 324 48.45 -27.93 17.87
CA VAL A 324 48.70 -26.50 17.99
C VAL A 324 47.58 -25.71 17.35
N MET A 325 47.05 -24.73 18.09
CA MET A 325 45.98 -23.83 17.65
C MET A 325 46.51 -22.40 17.62
N GLY A 326 46.23 -21.68 16.54
CA GLY A 326 46.74 -20.32 16.36
C GLY A 326 46.21 -19.62 15.12
N TYR A 327 46.61 -18.37 14.92
CA TYR A 327 46.25 -17.56 13.75
C TYR A 327 47.36 -16.58 13.38
#